data_AF-A0A6M8VVX0-F1
#
_entry.id   AF-A0A6M8VVX0-F1
#
_cell.length_a   1.000
_cell.length_b   1.000
_cell.length_c   1.000
_cell.angle_alpha   90.00
_cell.angle_beta   90.00
_cell.angle_gamma   90.00
#
_symmetry.space_group_name_H-M   'P 1'
#
loop_
_entity.id
_entity.type
_entity.pdbx_description
1 polymer ?
#
loop_
_entity_poly.entity_id
_entity_poly.type
_entity_poly.pdbx_seq_one_letter_code
_entity_poly.pdbx_strand_id
1 'polypeptide(L)'
;MKGATDQRGIALLLVLVALVLSVTAAAGLARVAATARLRHDAAATTRLARELLDAADAPVLDWLHRHAGRLVLPPDAVSPRFLILDETLDLRGIPCRLTITAFDQCGMVPVAEADGRLAATLPGDAHRLLARAGTAWTNRPGLDVLVAVSGGVDPVFPGQEATARRAIGECVATHNPSHRGRVASLNVNTAPLDLVAAVYAAHGLGGIDAVVEARAQGRVVSPGTARAPRSNATRPVIAPVSMSTAWAFRIDCRAGSTHESWWCVYADTGSNWERVQRLAITE
;
A
#
# COMPACT_ATOMS: atom_id res chain seq x y z
N MET A 1 80.27 -29.12 7.74
CA MET A 1 78.90 -29.55 8.11
C MET A 1 77.88 -28.41 8.33
N LYS A 2 78.23 -27.11 8.13
CA LYS A 2 77.30 -25.98 8.34
C LYS A 2 76.22 -25.81 7.25
N GLY A 3 76.48 -26.24 6.01
CA GLY A 3 75.57 -26.01 4.88
C GLY A 3 74.31 -26.90 4.79
N ALA A 4 74.28 -28.05 5.48
CA ALA A 4 73.12 -28.96 5.42
C ALA A 4 71.96 -28.50 6.31
N THR A 5 72.26 -27.77 7.39
CA THR A 5 71.27 -27.15 8.28
C THR A 5 70.59 -25.95 7.63
N ASP A 6 71.34 -25.14 6.88
CA ASP A 6 70.81 -23.95 6.20
C ASP A 6 69.83 -24.35 5.07
N GLN A 7 70.14 -25.39 4.31
CA GLN A 7 69.25 -25.89 3.24
C GLN A 7 67.93 -26.45 3.78
N ARG A 8 67.93 -27.12 4.93
CA ARG A 8 66.71 -27.63 5.58
C ARG A 8 65.83 -26.49 6.08
N GLY A 9 66.43 -25.43 6.63
CA GLY A 9 65.71 -24.23 7.06
C GLY A 9 65.01 -23.53 5.89
N ILE A 10 65.71 -23.37 4.76
CA ILE A 10 65.14 -22.78 3.55
C ILE A 10 63.99 -23.63 3.00
N ALA A 11 64.14 -24.95 2.92
CA ALA A 11 63.09 -25.85 2.44
C ALA A 11 61.82 -25.77 3.31
N LEU A 12 61.98 -25.71 4.64
CA LEU A 12 60.84 -25.62 5.57
C LEU A 12 60.11 -24.27 5.45
N LEU A 13 60.85 -23.17 5.26
CA LEU A 13 60.26 -21.85 5.00
C LEU A 13 59.50 -21.81 3.67
N LEU A 14 60.02 -22.42 2.61
CA LEU A 14 59.34 -22.50 1.32
C LEU A 14 58.03 -23.30 1.41
N VAL A 15 58.05 -24.43 2.13
CA VAL A 15 56.83 -25.22 2.39
C VAL A 15 55.82 -24.42 3.20
N LEU A 16 56.27 -23.70 4.24
CA LEU A 16 55.38 -22.87 5.05
C LEU A 16 54.74 -21.74 4.23
N VAL A 17 55.53 -21.04 3.41
CA VAL A 17 55.04 -19.99 2.51
C VAL A 17 54.04 -20.56 1.51
N ALA A 18 54.37 -21.70 0.88
CA ALA A 18 53.46 -22.36 -0.05
C ALA A 18 52.14 -22.74 0.64
N LEU A 19 52.20 -23.30 1.85
CA LEU A 19 51.01 -23.67 2.62
C LEU A 19 50.16 -22.44 2.98
N VAL A 20 50.77 -21.35 3.47
CA VAL A 20 50.07 -20.10 3.80
C VAL A 20 49.40 -19.52 2.55
N LEU A 21 50.09 -19.51 1.42
CA LEU A 21 49.54 -19.03 0.15
C LEU A 21 48.37 -19.91 -0.33
N SER A 22 48.51 -21.24 -0.26
CA SER A 22 47.45 -22.18 -0.65
C SER A 22 46.20 -22.07 0.22
N VAL A 23 46.36 -21.98 1.55
CA VAL A 23 45.24 -21.81 2.49
C VAL A 23 44.54 -20.47 2.26
N THR A 24 45.31 -19.39 2.07
CA THR A 24 44.75 -18.05 1.79
C THR A 24 44.00 -18.03 0.47
N ALA A 25 44.55 -18.65 -0.58
CA ALA A 25 43.89 -18.78 -1.88
C ALA A 25 42.59 -19.60 -1.79
N ALA A 26 42.62 -20.74 -1.10
CA ALA A 26 41.44 -21.59 -0.89
C ALA A 26 40.33 -20.84 -0.11
N ALA A 27 40.69 -20.12 0.95
CA ALA A 27 39.76 -19.28 1.70
C ALA A 27 39.17 -18.15 0.84
N GLY A 28 40.00 -17.52 0.01
CA GLY A 28 39.57 -16.51 -0.97
C GLY A 28 38.54 -17.07 -1.96
N LEU A 29 38.83 -18.24 -2.55
CA LEU A 29 37.92 -18.91 -3.49
C LEU A 29 36.61 -19.34 -2.82
N ALA A 30 36.68 -19.90 -1.61
CA ALA A 30 35.49 -20.29 -0.85
C ALA A 30 34.60 -19.08 -0.55
N ARG A 31 35.20 -17.94 -0.17
CA ARG A 31 34.46 -16.68 0.04
C ARG A 31 33.80 -16.18 -1.24
N VAL A 32 34.50 -16.23 -2.37
CA VAL A 32 33.96 -15.82 -3.68
C VAL A 32 32.79 -16.73 -4.07
N ALA A 33 32.93 -18.05 -3.94
CA ALA A 33 31.88 -19.02 -4.24
C ALA A 33 30.65 -18.85 -3.33
N ALA A 34 30.85 -18.66 -2.03
CA ALA A 34 29.77 -18.37 -1.08
C ALA A 34 29.05 -17.06 -1.44
N THR A 35 29.79 -16.01 -1.79
CA THR A 35 29.22 -14.73 -2.21
C THR A 35 28.44 -14.86 -3.52
N ALA A 36 28.95 -15.61 -4.49
CA ALA A 36 28.27 -15.88 -5.75
C ALA A 36 26.97 -16.67 -5.55
N ARG A 37 26.98 -17.66 -4.66
CA ARG A 37 25.79 -18.44 -4.29
C ARG A 37 24.74 -17.56 -3.60
N LEU A 38 25.15 -16.76 -2.61
CA LEU A 38 24.25 -15.81 -1.93
C LEU A 38 23.62 -14.82 -2.91
N ARG A 39 24.40 -14.30 -3.87
CA ARG A 39 23.89 -13.41 -4.93
C ARG A 39 22.91 -14.12 -5.85
N HIS A 40 23.17 -15.38 -6.21
CA HIS A 40 22.26 -16.18 -7.05
C HIS A 40 20.94 -16.44 -6.34
N ASP A 41 20.99 -16.85 -5.06
CA ASP A 41 19.81 -17.13 -4.24
C ASP A 41 18.98 -15.85 -4.00
N ALA A 42 19.64 -14.72 -3.76
CA ALA A 42 18.99 -13.41 -3.67
C ALA A 42 18.31 -13.03 -4.99
N ALA A 43 18.99 -13.17 -6.14
CA ALA A 43 18.41 -12.87 -7.44
C ALA A 43 17.21 -13.77 -7.78
N ALA A 44 17.28 -15.06 -7.40
CA ALA A 44 16.18 -16.01 -7.59
C ALA A 44 14.96 -15.65 -6.73
N THR A 45 15.15 -15.34 -5.45
CA THR A 45 14.07 -14.93 -4.54
C THR A 45 13.45 -13.58 -4.93
N THR A 46 14.24 -12.59 -5.37
CA THR A 46 13.72 -11.33 -5.90
C THR A 46 12.90 -11.54 -7.17
N ARG A 47 13.34 -12.40 -8.09
CA ARG A 47 12.57 -12.72 -9.30
C ARG A 47 11.23 -13.36 -8.94
N LEU A 48 11.26 -14.34 -8.04
CA LEU A 48 10.05 -15.03 -7.58
C LEU A 48 9.08 -14.07 -6.89
N ALA A 49 9.57 -13.15 -6.04
CA ALA A 49 8.73 -12.14 -5.41
C ALA A 49 8.04 -11.24 -6.44
N ARG A 50 8.76 -10.82 -7.50
CA ARG A 50 8.17 -10.01 -8.58
C ARG A 50 7.15 -10.79 -9.41
N GLU A 51 7.44 -12.05 -9.74
CA GLU A 51 6.50 -12.93 -10.43
C GLU A 51 5.19 -13.08 -9.63
N LEU A 52 5.29 -13.24 -8.30
CA LEU A 52 4.13 -13.30 -7.40
C LEU A 52 3.35 -11.97 -7.36
N LEU A 53 4.05 -10.85 -7.24
CA LEU A 53 3.41 -9.54 -7.25
C LEU A 53 2.73 -9.22 -8.60
N ASP A 54 3.28 -9.70 -9.72
CA ASP A 54 2.66 -9.60 -11.04
C ASP A 54 1.42 -10.50 -11.14
N ALA A 55 1.50 -11.71 -10.62
CA ALA A 55 0.36 -12.63 -10.57
C ALA A 55 -0.79 -12.14 -9.66
N ALA A 56 -0.51 -11.25 -8.70
CA ALA A 56 -1.49 -10.70 -7.77
C ALA A 56 -2.58 -9.84 -8.44
N ASP A 57 -2.38 -9.40 -9.70
CA ASP A 57 -3.42 -8.70 -10.47
C ASP A 57 -4.69 -9.54 -10.63
N ALA A 58 -4.54 -10.85 -10.89
CA ALA A 58 -5.67 -11.74 -11.15
C ALA A 58 -6.63 -11.87 -9.94
N PRO A 59 -6.16 -12.22 -8.71
CA PRO A 59 -7.03 -12.26 -7.55
C PRO A 59 -7.57 -10.87 -7.16
N VAL A 60 -6.84 -9.78 -7.41
CA VAL A 60 -7.34 -8.42 -7.17
C VAL A 60 -8.53 -8.09 -8.08
N LEU A 61 -8.40 -8.32 -9.39
CA LEU A 61 -9.47 -8.06 -10.36
C LEU A 61 -10.69 -8.92 -10.07
N ASP A 62 -10.47 -10.21 -9.82
CA ASP A 62 -11.52 -11.14 -9.44
C ASP A 62 -12.27 -10.70 -8.17
N TRP A 63 -11.54 -10.26 -7.14
CA TRP A 63 -12.14 -9.71 -5.93
C TRP A 63 -12.96 -8.45 -6.21
N LEU A 64 -12.44 -7.54 -7.04
CA LEU A 64 -13.14 -6.32 -7.44
C LEU A 64 -14.48 -6.61 -8.11
N HIS A 65 -14.53 -7.58 -9.03
CA HIS A 65 -15.78 -7.95 -9.72
C HIS A 65 -16.81 -8.59 -8.78
N ARG A 66 -16.37 -9.39 -7.80
CA ARG A 66 -17.27 -10.14 -6.92
C ARG A 66 -17.72 -9.37 -5.69
N HIS A 67 -16.84 -8.53 -5.12
CA HIS A 67 -17.01 -8.03 -3.76
C HIS A 67 -17.11 -6.51 -3.66
N ALA A 68 -16.42 -5.73 -4.51
CA ALA A 68 -16.28 -4.28 -4.33
C ALA A 68 -17.60 -3.52 -4.10
N GLY A 69 -18.68 -3.93 -4.79
CA GLY A 69 -20.00 -3.29 -4.69
C GLY A 69 -20.86 -3.71 -3.49
N ARG A 70 -20.37 -4.60 -2.60
CA ARG A 70 -21.15 -5.18 -1.49
C ARG A 70 -20.51 -5.00 -0.12
N LEU A 71 -19.40 -4.28 -0.06
CA LEU A 71 -18.63 -4.13 1.17
C LEU A 71 -19.27 -3.10 2.10
N VAL A 72 -19.26 -3.46 3.38
CA VAL A 72 -19.78 -2.65 4.46
C VAL A 72 -18.79 -2.77 5.61
N LEU A 73 -18.31 -1.63 6.11
CA LEU A 73 -17.48 -1.62 7.31
C LEU A 73 -18.35 -1.56 8.57
N PRO A 74 -17.87 -2.11 9.69
CA PRO A 74 -18.54 -1.92 10.97
C PRO A 74 -18.49 -0.43 11.37
N PRO A 75 -19.43 0.05 12.21
CA PRO A 75 -19.50 1.47 12.62
C PRO A 75 -18.23 2.04 13.24
N ASP A 76 -17.44 1.22 13.92
CA ASP A 76 -16.19 1.57 14.61
C ASP A 76 -14.95 1.59 13.69
N ALA A 77 -15.11 1.28 12.41
CA ALA A 77 -14.00 1.30 11.46
C ALA A 77 -13.43 2.72 11.28
N VAL A 78 -12.12 2.85 11.56
CA VAL A 78 -11.35 4.10 11.46
C VAL A 78 -10.65 4.27 10.11
N SER A 79 -10.70 3.27 9.25
CA SER A 79 -10.01 3.25 7.95
C SER A 79 -10.83 2.42 6.96
N PRO A 80 -10.89 2.82 5.66
CA PRO A 80 -11.64 2.11 4.64
C PRO A 80 -10.95 0.83 4.14
N ARG A 81 -10.52 -0.02 5.07
CA ARG A 81 -9.52 -1.08 4.86
C ARG A 81 -10.13 -2.48 4.90
N PHE A 82 -9.67 -3.36 4.01
CA PHE A 82 -10.07 -4.77 3.97
C PHE A 82 -8.88 -5.68 3.67
N LEU A 83 -8.69 -6.73 4.46
CA LEU A 83 -7.77 -7.81 4.12
C LEU A 83 -8.45 -8.72 3.06
N ILE A 84 -7.80 -8.91 1.92
CA ILE A 84 -8.32 -9.74 0.81
C ILE A 84 -7.67 -11.11 0.83
N LEU A 85 -6.36 -11.14 0.99
CA LEU A 85 -5.55 -12.36 0.92
C LEU A 85 -4.44 -12.26 1.95
N ASP A 86 -4.18 -13.36 2.65
CA ASP A 86 -2.98 -13.54 3.46
C ASP A 86 -2.60 -15.02 3.43
N GLU A 87 -1.85 -15.40 2.40
CA GLU A 87 -1.56 -16.80 2.09
C GLU A 87 -0.08 -17.10 2.17
N THR A 88 0.24 -18.30 2.65
CA THR A 88 1.60 -18.86 2.63
C THR A 88 1.66 -19.97 1.59
N LEU A 89 2.65 -19.87 0.71
CA LEU A 89 2.85 -20.75 -0.44
C LEU A 89 4.26 -21.33 -0.38
N ASP A 90 4.45 -22.57 -0.81
CA ASP A 90 5.77 -23.10 -1.12
C ASP A 90 5.94 -23.11 -2.64
N LEU A 91 6.87 -22.29 -3.16
CA LEU A 91 7.17 -22.22 -4.57
C LEU A 91 8.62 -22.60 -4.81
N ARG A 92 8.82 -23.77 -5.44
CA ARG A 92 10.15 -24.30 -5.77
C ARG A 92 11.03 -24.50 -4.52
N GLY A 93 10.43 -24.88 -3.39
CA GLY A 93 11.14 -25.06 -2.11
C GLY A 93 11.45 -23.75 -1.39
N ILE A 94 10.89 -22.62 -1.84
CA ILE A 94 11.06 -21.30 -1.24
C ILE A 94 9.73 -20.94 -0.56
N PRO A 95 9.71 -20.75 0.76
CA PRO A 95 8.52 -20.27 1.46
C PRO A 95 8.23 -18.84 1.01
N CYS A 96 7.00 -18.62 0.57
CA CYS A 96 6.50 -17.35 0.12
C CYS A 96 5.26 -16.97 0.93
N ARG A 97 5.08 -15.68 1.22
CA ARG A 97 3.84 -15.13 1.79
C ARG A 97 3.37 -13.98 0.93
N LEU A 98 2.10 -14.03 0.51
CA LEU A 98 1.45 -12.98 -0.26
C LEU A 98 0.29 -12.41 0.56
N THR A 99 0.36 -11.12 0.85
CA THR A 99 -0.69 -10.40 1.57
C THR A 99 -1.24 -9.29 0.67
N ILE A 100 -2.56 -9.24 0.50
CA ILE A 100 -3.26 -8.22 -0.29
C ILE A 100 -4.26 -7.51 0.61
N THR A 101 -4.07 -6.20 0.78
CA THR A 101 -5.00 -5.34 1.54
C THR A 101 -5.58 -4.27 0.63
N ALA A 102 -6.90 -4.18 0.58
CA ALA A 102 -7.63 -3.15 -0.16
C ALA A 102 -7.98 -1.94 0.70
N PHE A 103 -8.07 -0.80 0.02
CA PHE A 103 -8.44 0.48 0.57
C PHE A 103 -9.39 1.20 -0.38
N ASP A 104 -10.58 1.54 0.12
CA ASP A 104 -11.60 2.21 -0.69
C ASP A 104 -11.24 3.68 -0.94
N GLN A 105 -11.00 4.08 -2.19
CA GLN A 105 -10.69 5.47 -2.53
C GLN A 105 -11.90 6.40 -2.38
N CYS A 106 -13.12 5.87 -2.48
CA CYS A 106 -14.34 6.62 -2.13
C CYS A 106 -14.63 6.57 -0.63
N GLY A 107 -13.93 5.75 0.15
CA GLY A 107 -14.02 5.73 1.62
C GLY A 107 -13.09 6.73 2.32
N MET A 108 -12.28 7.48 1.57
CA MET A 108 -11.27 8.42 2.08
C MET A 108 -11.63 9.88 1.76
N VAL A 109 -10.89 10.82 2.36
CA VAL A 109 -11.00 12.25 2.02
C VAL A 109 -10.53 12.46 0.58
N PRO A 110 -11.38 12.98 -0.33
CA PRO A 110 -10.95 13.28 -1.70
C PRO A 110 -9.83 14.32 -1.69
N VAL A 111 -8.84 14.17 -2.57
CA VAL A 111 -7.73 15.13 -2.66
C VAL A 111 -8.17 16.59 -2.81
N ALA A 112 -9.26 16.85 -3.53
CA ALA A 112 -9.82 18.19 -3.71
C ALA A 112 -10.31 18.84 -2.40
N GLU A 113 -10.51 18.05 -1.35
CA GLU A 113 -11.04 18.46 -0.04
C GLU A 113 -10.01 18.27 1.09
N ALA A 114 -8.78 17.86 0.75
CA ALA A 114 -7.70 17.65 1.72
C ALA A 114 -7.27 18.97 2.41
N ASP A 115 -7.40 20.10 1.70
CA ASP A 115 -7.23 21.46 2.23
C ASP A 115 -8.57 22.20 2.41
N GLY A 116 -9.68 21.46 2.27
CA GLY A 116 -11.04 21.98 2.22
C GLY A 116 -11.84 21.75 3.50
N ARG A 117 -13.14 21.48 3.34
CA ARG A 117 -14.07 21.34 4.47
C ARG A 117 -13.84 20.06 5.26
N LEU A 118 -13.27 19.05 4.62
CA LEU A 118 -12.98 17.76 5.23
C LEU A 118 -11.56 17.66 5.81
N ALA A 119 -10.75 18.70 5.66
CA ALA A 119 -9.38 18.74 6.17
C ALA A 119 -9.33 18.34 7.67
N ALA A 120 -10.28 18.80 8.48
CA ALA A 120 -10.34 18.50 9.92
C ALA A 120 -10.52 17.00 10.28
N THR A 121 -10.91 16.15 9.32
CA THR A 121 -11.02 14.69 9.52
C THR A 121 -9.67 13.96 9.34
N LEU A 122 -8.67 14.65 8.81
CA LEU A 122 -7.35 14.09 8.58
C LEU A 122 -6.53 14.06 9.90
N PRO A 123 -5.64 13.05 10.05
CA PRO A 123 -4.66 13.05 11.14
C PRO A 123 -3.78 14.31 11.12
N GLY A 124 -3.37 14.79 12.30
CA GLY A 124 -2.59 16.03 12.44
C GLY A 124 -1.24 16.04 11.70
N ASP A 125 -0.63 14.89 11.48
CA ASP A 125 0.59 14.76 10.67
C ASP A 125 0.34 14.82 9.16
N ALA A 126 -0.87 14.49 8.69
CA ALA A 126 -1.24 14.59 7.28
C ALA A 126 -1.15 16.05 6.79
N HIS A 127 -1.65 17.02 7.56
CA HIS A 127 -1.57 18.44 7.20
C HIS A 127 -0.14 18.93 6.99
N ARG A 128 0.80 18.51 7.86
CA ARG A 128 2.21 18.88 7.72
C ARG A 128 2.85 18.26 6.49
N LEU A 129 2.46 17.04 6.12
CA LEU A 129 2.97 16.36 4.94
C LEU A 129 2.42 16.99 3.65
N LEU A 130 1.11 17.27 3.59
CA LEU A 130 0.47 17.95 2.45
C LEU A 130 1.04 19.35 2.25
N ALA A 131 1.22 20.12 3.33
CA ALA A 131 1.82 21.45 3.25
C ALA A 131 3.27 21.42 2.71
N ARG A 132 4.07 20.42 3.09
CA ARG A 132 5.43 20.23 2.53
C ARG A 132 5.40 19.85 1.05
N ALA A 133 4.41 19.07 0.63
CA ALA A 133 4.24 18.70 -0.78
C ALA A 133 3.85 19.89 -1.65
N GLY A 134 3.10 20.84 -1.10
CA GLY A 134 2.79 22.12 -1.74
C GLY A 134 2.14 21.94 -3.12
N THR A 135 2.62 22.70 -4.11
CA THR A 135 2.05 22.71 -5.46
C THR A 135 2.26 21.42 -6.25
N ALA A 136 3.27 20.60 -5.88
CA ALA A 136 3.47 19.31 -6.52
C ALA A 136 2.28 18.38 -6.27
N TRP A 137 1.74 18.40 -5.05
CA TRP A 137 0.55 17.65 -4.67
C TRP A 137 -0.70 18.14 -5.41
N THR A 138 -0.91 19.45 -5.46
CA THR A 138 -2.10 20.01 -6.11
C THR A 138 -2.11 19.77 -7.63
N ASN A 139 -0.93 19.77 -8.26
CA ASN A 139 -0.81 19.59 -9.71
C ASN A 139 -0.91 18.12 -10.13
N ARG A 140 -0.36 17.21 -9.32
CA ARG A 140 -0.33 15.78 -9.60
C ARG A 140 -0.47 15.00 -8.28
N PRO A 141 -1.70 14.83 -7.79
CA PRO A 141 -1.92 14.14 -6.53
C PRO A 141 -1.56 12.66 -6.67
N GLY A 142 -0.66 12.20 -5.80
CA GLY A 142 -0.12 10.85 -5.84
C GLY A 142 0.73 10.57 -4.60
N LEU A 143 0.69 9.33 -4.11
CA LEU A 143 1.50 8.95 -2.95
C LEU A 143 3.00 9.03 -3.24
N ASP A 144 3.42 8.89 -4.50
CA ASP A 144 4.78 9.10 -4.97
C ASP A 144 5.30 10.53 -4.67
N VAL A 145 4.45 11.54 -4.81
CA VAL A 145 4.78 12.92 -4.44
C VAL A 145 5.04 13.05 -2.95
N LEU A 146 4.21 12.39 -2.13
CA LEU A 146 4.31 12.43 -0.68
C LEU A 146 5.53 11.66 -0.16
N VAL A 147 5.89 10.54 -0.81
CA VAL A 147 7.13 9.80 -0.52
C VAL A 147 8.33 10.74 -0.65
N ALA A 148 8.42 11.48 -1.77
CA ALA A 148 9.55 12.36 -2.05
C ALA A 148 9.75 13.45 -0.97
N VAL A 149 8.67 13.98 -0.40
CA VAL A 149 8.75 15.03 0.63
C VAL A 149 8.75 14.51 2.07
N SER A 150 8.33 13.25 2.28
CA SER A 150 8.35 12.61 3.60
C SER A 150 9.78 12.34 4.08
N GLY A 151 10.70 12.04 3.15
CA GLY A 151 12.06 11.60 3.46
C GLY A 151 12.12 10.35 4.37
N GLY A 152 11.05 9.53 4.38
CA GLY A 152 10.93 8.35 5.24
C GLY A 152 10.53 8.63 6.70
N VAL A 153 10.26 9.89 7.07
CA VAL A 153 9.91 10.27 8.45
C VAL A 153 8.44 9.96 8.78
N ASP A 154 7.56 10.10 7.78
CA ASP A 154 6.11 9.92 7.95
C ASP A 154 5.62 8.74 7.12
N PRO A 155 4.74 7.88 7.69
CA PRO A 155 4.20 6.75 6.95
C PRO A 155 3.29 7.22 5.82
N VAL A 156 3.75 7.06 4.58
CA VAL A 156 2.96 7.42 3.40
C VAL A 156 2.01 6.30 3.02
N PHE A 157 2.55 5.07 2.93
CA PHE A 157 1.76 3.90 2.59
C PHE A 157 1.21 3.21 3.85
N PRO A 158 -0.01 2.68 3.80
CA PRO A 158 -0.59 1.88 4.88
C PRO A 158 0.31 0.70 5.25
N GLY A 159 0.48 0.37 6.53
CA GLY A 159 1.22 -0.84 6.94
C GLY A 159 0.38 -2.13 6.86
N GLN A 160 1.03 -3.29 7.05
CA GLN A 160 0.35 -4.60 7.10
C GLN A 160 -0.64 -4.75 8.26
N GLU A 161 -0.44 -3.98 9.32
CA GLU A 161 -1.33 -3.94 10.48
C GLU A 161 -2.00 -2.58 10.61
N ALA A 162 -3.20 -2.56 11.17
CA ALA A 162 -3.84 -1.32 11.58
C ALA A 162 -3.08 -0.78 12.78
N THR A 163 -2.40 0.35 12.62
CA THR A 163 -1.66 0.99 13.72
C THR A 163 -2.41 2.24 14.18
N ALA A 164 -2.12 2.71 15.40
CA ALA A 164 -2.67 3.95 15.91
C ALA A 164 -2.29 5.18 15.05
N ARG A 165 -1.17 5.09 14.31
CA ARG A 165 -0.71 6.15 13.40
C ARG A 165 -1.09 5.79 11.96
N ARG A 166 -2.25 6.28 11.51
CA ARG A 166 -2.73 6.08 10.15
C ARG A 166 -1.76 6.68 9.13
N ALA A 167 -1.40 5.90 8.12
CA ALA A 167 -0.65 6.41 6.98
C ALA A 167 -1.54 7.33 6.13
N ILE A 168 -0.96 8.31 5.46
CA ILE A 168 -1.76 9.24 4.64
C ILE A 168 -2.50 8.53 3.50
N GLY A 169 -1.94 7.43 2.97
CA GLY A 169 -2.58 6.58 1.96
C GLY A 169 -3.82 5.82 2.46
N GLU A 170 -4.08 5.77 3.77
CA GLU A 170 -5.35 5.28 4.34
C GLU A 170 -6.39 6.40 4.52
N CYS A 171 -5.98 7.67 4.40
CA CYS A 171 -6.79 8.82 4.78
C CYS A 171 -7.21 9.67 3.57
N VAL A 172 -6.36 9.77 2.55
CA VAL A 172 -6.54 10.67 1.41
C VAL A 172 -6.63 9.88 0.09
N ALA A 173 -7.70 10.12 -0.66
CA ALA A 173 -7.91 9.51 -1.96
C ALA A 173 -7.19 10.28 -3.07
N THR A 174 -6.19 9.65 -3.68
CA THR A 174 -5.51 10.19 -4.86
C THR A 174 -6.27 9.91 -6.15
N HIS A 175 -7.16 8.91 -6.14
CA HIS A 175 -7.92 8.46 -7.31
C HIS A 175 -9.45 8.52 -7.10
N ASN A 176 -9.91 9.58 -6.44
CA ASN A 176 -11.32 9.96 -6.36
C ASN A 176 -11.49 11.40 -6.87
N PRO A 177 -11.13 11.67 -8.14
CA PRO A 177 -11.01 13.04 -8.60
C PRO A 177 -12.37 13.67 -8.87
N SER A 178 -12.49 14.96 -8.50
CA SER A 178 -13.47 15.86 -9.09
C SER A 178 -12.96 16.32 -10.47
N HIS A 179 -13.02 15.47 -11.50
CA HIS A 179 -12.57 15.82 -12.85
C HIS A 179 -13.68 15.69 -13.89
N ARG A 180 -13.65 16.58 -14.90
CA ARG A 180 -14.57 16.61 -16.05
C ARG A 180 -16.05 16.66 -15.66
N GLY A 181 -16.41 17.52 -14.69
CA GLY A 181 -17.79 17.72 -14.26
C GLY A 181 -18.34 16.60 -13.37
N ARG A 182 -17.52 15.60 -12.99
CA ARG A 182 -17.86 14.65 -11.93
C ARG A 182 -17.50 15.25 -10.57
N VAL A 183 -18.43 15.09 -9.63
CA VAL A 183 -18.27 15.44 -8.22
C VAL A 183 -17.49 14.31 -7.56
N ALA A 184 -16.58 14.63 -6.62
CA ALA A 184 -15.94 13.60 -5.81
C ALA A 184 -17.01 12.77 -5.08
N SER A 185 -16.78 11.49 -4.85
CA SER A 185 -17.79 10.60 -4.27
C SER A 185 -17.35 10.08 -2.90
N LEU A 186 -18.27 9.98 -1.95
CA LEU A 186 -18.01 9.35 -0.65
C LEU A 186 -18.88 8.09 -0.50
N ASN A 187 -18.27 6.91 -0.42
CA ASN A 187 -19.00 5.68 -0.17
C ASN A 187 -19.37 5.57 1.31
N VAL A 188 -20.66 5.72 1.62
CA VAL A 188 -21.16 5.75 3.00
C VAL A 188 -21.04 4.41 3.73
N ASN A 189 -20.88 3.32 2.98
CA ASN A 189 -20.76 1.96 3.52
C ASN A 189 -19.34 1.63 4.01
N THR A 190 -18.34 2.32 3.47
CA THR A 190 -16.91 2.00 3.68
C THR A 190 -16.10 3.19 4.19
N ALA A 191 -16.62 4.42 4.12
CA ALA A 191 -15.98 5.56 4.76
C ALA A 191 -16.08 5.47 6.30
N PRO A 192 -15.07 5.93 7.06
CA PRO A 192 -15.20 6.17 8.50
C PRO A 192 -16.43 7.03 8.85
N LEU A 193 -17.13 6.73 9.95
CA LEU A 193 -18.40 7.39 10.26
C LEU A 193 -18.25 8.89 10.58
N ASP A 194 -17.12 9.30 11.14
CA ASP A 194 -16.77 10.71 11.35
C ASP A 194 -16.71 11.48 10.02
N LEU A 195 -16.12 10.86 8.99
CA LEU A 195 -16.07 11.40 7.64
C LEU A 195 -17.46 11.46 6.99
N VAL A 196 -18.28 10.41 7.15
CA VAL A 196 -19.68 10.40 6.67
C VAL A 196 -20.48 11.51 7.35
N ALA A 197 -20.34 11.68 8.67
CA ALA A 197 -21.00 12.73 9.44
C ALA A 197 -20.59 14.12 8.97
N ALA A 198 -19.30 14.35 8.73
CA ALA A 198 -18.80 15.62 8.22
C ALA A 198 -19.42 15.97 6.85
N VAL A 199 -19.51 15.00 5.93
CA VAL A 199 -20.13 15.20 4.61
C VAL A 199 -21.65 15.44 4.73
N TYR A 200 -22.34 14.69 5.58
CA TYR A 200 -23.78 14.86 5.79
C TYR A 200 -24.08 16.24 6.38
N ALA A 201 -23.32 16.67 7.39
CA ALA A 201 -23.44 18.00 7.99
C ALA A 201 -23.14 19.12 6.99
N ALA A 202 -22.05 19.00 6.22
CA ALA A 202 -21.65 19.99 5.22
C ALA A 202 -22.68 20.21 4.10
N HIS A 203 -23.56 19.22 3.86
CA HIS A 203 -24.60 19.25 2.84
C HIS A 203 -26.04 19.32 3.41
N GLY A 204 -26.19 19.43 4.73
CA GLY A 204 -27.51 19.45 5.38
C GLY A 204 -28.32 18.16 5.13
N LEU A 205 -27.64 17.02 4.99
CA LEU A 205 -28.26 15.72 4.77
C LEU A 205 -28.66 15.10 6.12
N GLY A 206 -29.87 14.56 6.19
CA GLY A 206 -30.34 13.77 7.34
C GLY A 206 -30.09 12.27 7.15
N GLY A 207 -30.43 11.48 8.19
CA GLY A 207 -30.48 10.02 8.11
C GLY A 207 -29.14 9.30 8.23
N ILE A 208 -28.16 9.92 8.89
CA ILE A 208 -26.93 9.23 9.27
C ILE A 208 -27.20 8.02 10.18
N ASP A 209 -28.19 8.09 11.07
CA ASP A 209 -28.56 6.98 11.96
C ASP A 209 -28.93 5.71 11.18
N ALA A 210 -29.58 5.86 10.03
CA ALA A 210 -29.90 4.73 9.15
C ALA A 210 -28.64 4.11 8.53
N VAL A 211 -27.60 4.92 8.26
CA VAL A 211 -26.29 4.42 7.80
C VAL A 211 -25.63 3.64 8.93
N VAL A 212 -25.61 4.18 10.15
CA VAL A 212 -25.02 3.53 11.33
C VAL A 212 -25.71 2.19 11.61
N GLU A 213 -27.04 2.17 11.63
CA GLU A 213 -27.82 0.95 11.87
C GLU A 213 -27.60 -0.10 10.77
N ALA A 214 -27.63 0.30 9.50
CA ALA A 214 -27.38 -0.61 8.38
C ALA A 214 -25.97 -1.23 8.47
N ARG A 215 -24.96 -0.41 8.79
CA ARG A 215 -23.58 -0.89 9.00
C ARG A 215 -23.44 -1.84 10.17
N ALA A 216 -24.11 -1.55 11.29
CA ALA A 216 -24.14 -2.46 12.45
C ALA A 216 -24.73 -3.84 12.11
N GLN A 217 -25.60 -3.91 11.10
CA GLN A 217 -26.21 -5.13 10.58
C GLN A 217 -25.47 -5.72 9.36
N GLY A 218 -24.35 -5.13 8.94
CA GLY A 218 -23.61 -5.55 7.74
C GLY A 218 -24.37 -5.37 6.42
N ARG A 219 -25.36 -4.45 6.38
CA ARG A 219 -26.20 -4.18 5.20
C ARG A 219 -25.71 -2.96 4.44
N VAL A 220 -25.69 -3.07 3.11
CA VAL A 220 -25.42 -1.95 2.21
C VAL A 220 -26.59 -0.96 2.27
N VAL A 221 -26.29 0.33 2.40
CA VAL A 221 -27.26 1.42 2.31
C VAL A 221 -27.00 2.28 1.07
N SER A 222 -28.09 2.68 0.42
CA SER A 222 -28.06 3.64 -0.69
C SER A 222 -28.30 5.06 -0.15
N PRO A 223 -27.38 6.01 -0.37
CA PRO A 223 -27.61 7.40 0.01
C PRO A 223 -28.77 7.98 -0.80
N GLY A 224 -29.86 8.31 -0.12
CA GLY A 224 -31.09 8.80 -0.75
C GLY A 224 -32.38 8.28 -0.12
N THR A 225 -32.32 7.29 0.78
CA THR A 225 -33.50 6.86 1.56
C THR A 225 -33.91 7.88 2.63
N ALA A 226 -33.01 8.78 3.02
CA ALA A 226 -33.30 9.90 3.93
C ALA A 226 -33.59 11.18 3.14
N ARG A 227 -34.86 11.45 2.84
CA ARG A 227 -35.31 12.73 2.29
C ARG A 227 -35.15 13.84 3.34
N ALA A 228 -34.05 14.58 3.32
CA ALA A 228 -34.07 15.94 3.85
C ALA A 228 -34.79 16.84 2.83
N PRO A 229 -35.62 17.81 3.27
CA PRO A 229 -36.21 18.78 2.35
C PRO A 229 -35.09 19.52 1.64
N ARG A 230 -35.13 19.52 0.30
CA ARG A 230 -34.21 20.28 -0.55
C ARG A 230 -34.36 21.76 -0.20
N SER A 231 -33.53 22.26 0.72
CA SER A 231 -33.22 23.68 0.75
C SER A 231 -32.48 24.00 -0.56
N ASN A 232 -32.44 25.28 -0.96
CA ASN A 232 -31.71 25.77 -2.13
C ASN A 232 -30.17 25.63 -1.99
N ALA A 233 -29.71 24.51 -1.41
CA ALA A 233 -28.33 24.21 -1.16
C ALA A 233 -27.57 24.08 -2.48
N THR A 234 -26.47 24.81 -2.53
CA THR A 234 -25.44 24.75 -3.55
C THR A 234 -25.10 23.28 -3.84
N ARG A 235 -24.93 22.94 -5.12
CA ARG A 235 -24.64 21.58 -5.61
C ARG A 235 -23.53 20.96 -4.72
N PRO A 236 -23.73 19.74 -4.18
CA PRO A 236 -22.78 19.18 -3.24
C PRO A 236 -21.41 19.01 -3.90
N VAL A 237 -20.37 19.42 -3.17
CA VAL A 237 -18.97 19.29 -3.59
C VAL A 237 -18.49 17.83 -3.50
N ILE A 238 -19.19 17.02 -2.69
CA ILE A 238 -18.99 15.57 -2.57
C ILE A 238 -20.36 14.88 -2.60
N ALA A 239 -20.52 13.90 -3.50
CA ALA A 239 -21.73 13.10 -3.61
C ALA A 239 -21.62 11.85 -2.73
N PRO A 240 -22.51 11.64 -1.74
CA PRO A 240 -22.61 10.35 -1.07
C PRO A 240 -23.04 9.29 -2.08
N VAL A 241 -22.36 8.14 -2.09
CA VAL A 241 -22.62 6.98 -2.95
C VAL A 241 -22.66 5.70 -2.13
N SER A 242 -23.18 4.60 -2.69
CA SER A 242 -23.17 3.28 -2.06
C SER A 242 -22.07 2.35 -2.59
N MET A 243 -21.47 2.71 -3.73
CA MET A 243 -20.47 1.92 -4.42
C MET A 243 -19.30 2.81 -4.82
N SER A 244 -18.11 2.22 -4.83
CA SER A 244 -16.88 2.93 -5.11
C SER A 244 -16.42 2.63 -6.52
N THR A 245 -15.90 3.66 -7.19
CA THR A 245 -15.38 3.55 -8.56
C THR A 245 -13.86 3.42 -8.60
N ALA A 246 -13.21 3.41 -7.43
CA ALA A 246 -11.76 3.28 -7.34
C ALA A 246 -11.35 2.60 -6.03
N TRP A 247 -10.35 1.73 -6.11
CA TRP A 247 -9.79 0.99 -4.99
C TRP A 247 -8.28 0.99 -5.11
N ALA A 248 -7.60 1.19 -3.97
CA ALA A 248 -6.17 1.00 -3.87
C ALA A 248 -5.85 -0.30 -3.14
N PHE A 249 -4.69 -0.86 -3.43
CA PHE A 249 -4.24 -2.14 -2.90
C PHE A 249 -2.78 -2.03 -2.48
N ARG A 250 -2.50 -2.40 -1.23
CA ARG A 250 -1.14 -2.76 -0.81
C ARG A 250 -0.97 -4.26 -1.01
N ILE A 251 0.02 -4.63 -1.79
CA ILE A 251 0.37 -6.01 -2.09
C ILE A 251 1.77 -6.24 -1.55
N ASP A 252 1.89 -7.03 -0.48
CA ASP A 252 3.16 -7.38 0.13
C ASP A 252 3.52 -8.82 -0.24
N CYS A 253 4.75 -9.02 -0.70
CA CYS A 253 5.28 -10.34 -1.03
C CYS A 253 6.59 -10.58 -0.29
N ARG A 254 6.65 -11.67 0.47
CA ARG A 254 7.90 -12.20 1.05
C ARG A 254 8.25 -13.50 0.35
N ALA A 255 9.46 -13.61 -0.19
CA ALA A 255 9.99 -14.84 -0.78
C ALA A 255 11.37 -15.11 -0.20
N GLY A 256 11.49 -16.12 0.67
CA GLY A 256 12.71 -16.32 1.46
C GLY A 256 13.04 -15.07 2.31
N SER A 257 14.23 -14.50 2.11
CA SER A 257 14.66 -13.26 2.78
C SER A 257 14.25 -11.98 2.08
N THR A 258 13.68 -12.07 0.86
CA THR A 258 13.31 -10.89 0.07
C THR A 258 11.91 -10.44 0.42
N HIS A 259 11.73 -9.14 0.67
CA HIS A 259 10.44 -8.48 0.86
C HIS A 259 10.28 -7.40 -0.20
N GLU A 260 9.18 -7.43 -0.94
CA GLU A 260 8.83 -6.46 -1.97
C GLU A 260 7.35 -6.10 -1.79
N SER A 261 7.03 -4.82 -1.89
CA SER A 261 5.67 -4.32 -1.64
C SER A 261 5.25 -3.32 -2.68
N TRP A 262 4.04 -3.44 -3.22
CA TRP A 262 3.49 -2.54 -4.23
C TRP A 262 2.20 -1.86 -3.77
N TRP A 263 2.02 -0.61 -4.21
CA TRP A 263 0.77 0.13 -4.13
C TRP A 263 0.15 0.20 -5.52
N CYS A 264 -0.99 -0.47 -5.70
CA CYS A 264 -1.73 -0.47 -6.96
C CYS A 264 -3.04 0.28 -6.79
N VAL A 265 -3.51 0.97 -7.83
CA VAL A 265 -4.84 1.58 -7.85
C VAL A 265 -5.59 1.11 -9.08
N TYR A 266 -6.83 0.66 -8.88
CA TYR A 266 -7.74 0.24 -9.92
C TYR A 266 -8.96 1.16 -9.93
N ALA A 267 -9.43 1.47 -11.13
CA ALA A 267 -10.62 2.28 -11.34
C ALA A 267 -11.63 1.54 -12.22
N ASP A 268 -12.91 1.74 -11.93
CA ASP A 268 -14.02 1.24 -12.74
C ASP A 268 -14.24 2.16 -13.94
N THR A 269 -14.11 1.60 -15.14
CA THR A 269 -14.35 2.30 -16.41
C THR A 269 -15.80 2.20 -16.89
N GLY A 270 -16.67 1.55 -16.10
CA GLY A 270 -18.09 1.33 -16.36
C GLY A 270 -18.41 -0.03 -16.96
N SER A 271 -17.41 -0.70 -17.54
CA SER A 271 -17.52 -2.08 -18.06
C SER A 271 -16.47 -3.01 -17.47
N ASN A 272 -15.37 -2.48 -16.93
CA ASN A 272 -14.31 -3.27 -16.34
C ASN A 272 -13.51 -2.47 -15.30
N TRP A 273 -12.70 -3.20 -14.53
CA TRP A 273 -11.69 -2.63 -13.65
C TRP A 273 -10.35 -2.56 -14.37
N GLU A 274 -9.71 -1.39 -14.31
CA GLU A 274 -8.40 -1.16 -14.93
C GLU A 274 -7.40 -0.64 -13.90
N ARG A 275 -6.17 -1.16 -13.93
CA ARG A 275 -5.08 -0.64 -13.10
C ARG A 275 -4.60 0.69 -13.66
N VAL A 276 -4.84 1.77 -12.93
CA VAL A 276 -4.47 3.14 -13.32
C VAL A 276 -3.16 3.60 -12.69
N GLN A 277 -2.71 2.94 -11.61
CA GLN A 277 -1.43 3.22 -10.98
C GLN A 277 -0.81 1.94 -10.41
N ARG A 278 0.52 1.88 -10.46
CA ARG A 278 1.36 0.92 -9.73
C ARG A 278 2.62 1.62 -9.27
N LEU A 279 2.90 1.57 -7.97
CA LEU A 279 4.09 2.14 -7.35
C LEU A 279 4.80 1.06 -6.54
N ALA A 280 6.12 0.98 -6.69
CA ALA A 280 6.94 0.20 -5.77
C ALA A 280 7.09 0.96 -4.44
N ILE A 281 6.91 0.25 -3.33
CA ILE A 281 7.11 0.78 -1.99
C ILE A 281 8.53 0.39 -1.57
N THR A 282 9.38 1.39 -1.36
CA THR A 282 10.73 1.21 -0.82
C THR A 282 10.67 1.45 0.69
N GLU A 283 10.73 0.37 1.48
CA GLU A 283 10.82 0.40 2.95
C GLU A 283 12.25 0.14 3.44
#